data_AF-V2UUN9-F1
#
_entry.id   AF-V2UUN9-F1
#
_cell.length_a   1.000
_cell.length_b   1.000
_cell.length_c   1.000
_cell.angle_alpha   90.00
_cell.angle_beta   90.00
_cell.angle_gamma   90.00
#
_symmetry.space_group_name_H-M   'P 1'
#
loop_
_entity.id
_entity.type
_entity.pdbx_description
1 polymer ?
#
loop_
_entity_poly.entity_id
_entity_poly.type
_entity_poly.pdbx_seq_one_letter_code
_entity_poly.pdbx_strand_id
1 'polypeptide(L)'
;MKFKIISILAMSLLSTFSFAKKYNFTPAKVTLSVNEQKKRHPLTYVGQAVFKNGVHIPVYSISVPMGTDEKERQYHSPTVNCNSSKCYFAMDLPKDMASHMKIYNIAETGQWILAPASWSRMEGYIGADGNTIMTITSSDQKANLNLYDVPACVGCAMEAASPFFPEAAREYQRAFDIKLNTLSTPLHIVRANKKTVYYQYQLKDQYQTNGVSKYRPDEDNPYEEMSVTLPENQIAYARLMLNFFALTHK
;
A
#
# COMPACT_ATOMS: atom_id res chain seq x y z
N MET A 1 -49.63 -39.51 -42.25
CA MET A 1 -49.73 -38.09 -41.84
C MET A 1 -50.37 -38.02 -40.46
N LYS A 2 -49.61 -37.72 -39.40
CA LYS A 2 -50.04 -37.10 -38.14
C LYS A 2 -48.83 -36.96 -37.20
N PHE A 3 -48.74 -35.78 -36.61
CA PHE A 3 -47.54 -35.09 -36.12
C PHE A 3 -46.93 -35.69 -34.84
N LYS A 4 -45.59 -35.75 -34.78
CA LYS A 4 -44.81 -35.82 -33.53
C LYS A 4 -44.81 -34.43 -32.88
N ILE A 5 -45.27 -34.33 -31.63
CA ILE A 5 -45.09 -33.14 -30.80
C ILE A 5 -43.66 -33.20 -30.26
N ILE A 6 -42.79 -32.30 -30.77
CA ILE A 6 -41.45 -32.08 -30.22
C ILE A 6 -41.59 -30.93 -29.21
N SER A 7 -41.38 -31.23 -27.94
CA SER A 7 -41.21 -30.24 -26.88
C SER A 7 -39.95 -29.41 -27.16
N ILE A 8 -40.11 -28.13 -27.46
CA ILE A 8 -39.02 -27.16 -27.44
C ILE A 8 -39.03 -26.51 -26.06
N LEU A 9 -38.17 -27.02 -25.17
CA LEU A 9 -37.84 -26.36 -23.91
C LEU A 9 -36.95 -25.16 -24.26
N ALA A 10 -37.55 -23.98 -24.36
CA ALA A 10 -36.82 -22.72 -24.55
C ALA A 10 -36.04 -22.40 -23.26
N MET A 11 -34.79 -22.84 -23.21
CA MET A 11 -33.83 -22.44 -22.19
C MET A 11 -33.33 -21.04 -22.55
N SER A 12 -34.08 -20.02 -22.15
CA SER A 12 -33.66 -18.62 -22.24
C SER A 12 -32.40 -18.43 -21.41
N LEU A 13 -31.26 -18.36 -22.11
CA LEU A 13 -29.97 -17.93 -21.58
C LEU A 13 -30.13 -16.54 -20.98
N LEU A 14 -30.23 -16.47 -19.65
CA LEU A 14 -30.01 -15.23 -18.90
C LEU A 14 -28.53 -14.89 -19.03
N SER A 15 -28.18 -14.08 -20.03
CA SER A 15 -26.86 -13.47 -20.12
C SER A 15 -26.74 -12.44 -19.00
N THR A 16 -26.06 -12.80 -17.90
CA THR A 16 -25.64 -11.86 -16.88
C THR A 16 -24.65 -10.87 -17.49
N PHE A 17 -24.99 -9.57 -17.48
CA PHE A 17 -24.13 -8.50 -17.98
C PHE A 17 -22.97 -8.26 -17.02
N SER A 18 -21.88 -9.01 -17.15
CA SER A 18 -20.68 -8.74 -16.36
C SER A 18 -19.97 -7.49 -16.91
N PHE A 19 -19.79 -6.48 -16.07
CA PHE A 19 -19.09 -5.25 -16.45
C PHE A 19 -17.57 -5.48 -16.43
N ALA A 20 -16.92 -5.37 -17.59
CA ALA A 20 -15.47 -5.42 -17.67
C ALA A 20 -14.86 -4.08 -17.24
N LYS A 21 -14.00 -4.11 -16.21
CA LYS A 21 -13.27 -2.94 -15.72
C LYS A 21 -11.77 -3.16 -15.89
N LYS A 22 -11.07 -2.12 -16.35
CA LYS A 22 -9.61 -2.09 -16.44
C LYS A 22 -9.03 -1.56 -15.14
N TYR A 23 -8.08 -2.29 -14.55
CA TYR A 23 -7.30 -1.81 -13.41
C TYR A 23 -6.18 -0.89 -13.91
N ASN A 24 -6.16 0.35 -13.43
CA ASN A 24 -5.18 1.34 -13.84
C ASN A 24 -4.22 1.65 -12.69
N PHE A 25 -2.96 1.26 -12.87
CA PHE A 25 -1.87 1.78 -12.04
C PHE A 25 -1.64 3.25 -12.35
N THR A 26 -1.49 4.08 -11.32
CA THR A 26 -1.24 5.51 -11.44
C THR A 26 0.09 5.88 -10.78
N PRO A 27 0.80 6.91 -11.28
CA PRO A 27 1.98 7.41 -10.61
C PRO A 27 1.61 8.03 -9.26
N ALA A 28 2.33 7.68 -8.19
CA ALA A 28 2.21 8.36 -6.90
C ALA A 28 2.70 9.81 -7.01
N LYS A 29 1.95 10.76 -6.46
CA LYS A 29 2.27 12.20 -6.55
C LYS A 29 1.94 12.91 -5.24
N VAL A 30 2.76 13.88 -4.89
CA VAL A 30 2.49 14.83 -3.80
C VAL A 30 2.09 16.16 -4.42
N THR A 31 0.85 16.55 -4.18
CA THR A 31 0.25 17.77 -4.73
C THR A 31 0.34 18.94 -3.77
N LEU A 32 0.40 18.67 -2.47
CA LEU A 32 0.55 19.70 -1.43
C LEU A 32 1.81 20.53 -1.63
N SER A 33 1.74 21.85 -1.44
CA SER A 33 2.94 22.68 -1.31
C SER A 33 3.76 22.26 -0.08
N VAL A 34 5.02 22.69 0.00
CA VAL A 34 5.88 22.41 1.18
C VAL A 34 5.27 22.95 2.47
N ASN A 35 4.63 24.13 2.41
CA ASN A 35 4.02 24.75 3.58
C ASN A 35 2.74 24.04 4.00
N GLU A 36 1.89 23.64 3.05
CA GLU A 36 0.68 22.86 3.35
C GLU A 36 1.03 21.49 3.90
N GLN A 37 2.02 20.82 3.32
CA GLN A 37 2.49 19.54 3.83
C GLN A 37 2.97 19.68 5.28
N LYS A 38 3.79 20.67 5.63
CA LYS A 38 4.25 20.86 7.02
C LYS A 38 3.08 21.08 7.99
N LYS A 39 2.02 21.75 7.52
CA LYS A 39 0.80 21.99 8.29
C LYS A 39 -0.09 20.76 8.42
N ARG A 40 -0.20 19.92 7.40
CA ARG A 40 -1.08 18.73 7.40
C ARG A 40 -0.38 17.48 7.92
N HIS A 41 0.93 17.41 7.74
CA HIS A 41 1.79 16.29 8.08
C HIS A 41 2.99 16.72 8.92
N PRO A 42 2.78 17.35 10.09
CA PRO A 42 3.89 17.63 10.98
C PRO A 42 4.59 16.32 11.38
N LEU A 43 5.91 16.42 11.48
CA LEU A 43 6.78 15.33 11.89
C LEU A 43 7.25 15.59 13.32
N THR A 44 7.12 14.59 14.18
CA THR A 44 7.64 14.62 15.54
C THR A 44 8.70 13.55 15.70
N TYR A 45 9.91 13.92 16.13
CA TYR A 45 10.92 12.94 16.48
C TYR A 45 10.47 12.15 17.71
N VAL A 46 10.47 10.82 17.61
CA VAL A 46 9.99 9.94 18.69
C VAL A 46 11.06 9.01 19.25
N GLY A 47 12.32 9.16 18.83
CA GLY A 47 13.45 8.37 19.32
C GLY A 47 14.17 7.61 18.21
N GLN A 48 14.84 6.53 18.59
CA GLN A 48 15.60 5.69 17.67
C GLN A 48 15.08 4.26 17.65
N ALA A 49 15.06 3.68 16.46
CA ALA A 49 14.83 2.27 16.25
C ALA A 49 16.15 1.51 16.35
N VAL A 50 16.09 0.24 16.77
CA VAL A 50 17.24 -0.67 16.84
C VAL A 50 16.99 -1.86 15.93
N PHE A 51 17.93 -2.11 15.03
CA PHE A 51 17.91 -3.28 14.14
C PHE A 51 18.65 -4.45 14.78
N LYS A 52 18.41 -5.67 14.28
CA LYS A 52 18.99 -6.91 14.82
C LYS A 52 20.52 -6.85 14.93
N ASN A 53 21.18 -6.23 13.96
CA ASN A 53 22.62 -6.05 13.91
C ASN A 53 23.15 -4.86 14.73
N GLY A 54 22.34 -4.31 15.64
CA GLY A 54 22.70 -3.20 16.53
C GLY A 54 22.77 -1.83 15.84
N VAL A 55 22.23 -1.69 14.63
CA VAL A 55 22.18 -0.41 13.92
C VAL A 55 21.02 0.43 14.43
N HIS A 56 21.28 1.73 14.61
CA HIS A 56 20.30 2.72 15.08
C HIS A 56 19.97 3.72 13.96
N ILE A 57 18.69 4.02 13.78
CA ILE A 57 18.22 5.09 12.88
C ILE A 57 17.09 5.89 13.54
N PRO A 58 16.93 7.18 13.20
CA PRO A 58 15.90 8.02 13.78
C PRO A 58 14.50 7.59 13.34
N VAL A 59 13.54 7.76 14.26
CA VAL A 59 12.12 7.52 14.03
C VAL A 59 11.36 8.83 14.17
N TYR A 60 10.46 9.09 13.23
CA TYR A 60 9.54 10.22 13.25
C TYR A 60 8.10 9.72 13.20
N SER A 61 7.26 10.26 14.07
CA SER A 61 5.80 10.12 13.94
C SER A 61 5.28 11.17 12.96
N ILE A 62 4.41 10.76 12.04
CA ILE A 62 3.73 11.61 11.07
C ILE A 62 2.28 11.76 11.50
N SER A 63 1.80 12.98 11.70
CA SER A 63 0.35 13.23 11.80
C SER A 63 -0.27 13.13 10.42
N VAL A 64 -1.36 12.37 10.28
CA VAL A 64 -2.10 12.25 9.02
C VAL A 64 -3.56 12.56 9.30
N PRO A 65 -4.19 13.51 8.58
CA PRO A 65 -5.59 13.85 8.81
C PRO A 65 -6.51 12.65 8.59
N MET A 66 -7.52 12.51 9.44
CA MET A 66 -8.52 11.45 9.39
C MET A 66 -9.87 11.99 8.93
N GLY A 67 -10.64 11.16 8.20
CA GLY A 67 -11.99 11.51 7.77
C GLY A 67 -13.00 11.65 8.92
N THR A 68 -12.64 11.17 10.11
CA THR A 68 -13.40 11.30 11.34
C THR A 68 -13.02 12.53 12.18
N ASP A 69 -12.04 13.32 11.74
CA ASP A 69 -11.60 14.49 12.50
C ASP A 69 -12.72 15.54 12.59
N GLU A 70 -13.05 15.93 13.83
CA GLU A 70 -13.80 17.14 14.09
C GLU A 70 -12.95 18.36 13.69
N LYS A 71 -13.61 19.49 13.37
CA LYS A 71 -12.95 20.70 12.81
C LYS A 71 -11.75 21.22 13.62
N GLU A 72 -11.67 20.87 14.91
CA GLU A 72 -10.60 21.27 15.85
C GLU A 72 -9.48 20.24 16.00
N ARG A 73 -9.70 18.96 15.64
CA ARG A 73 -8.68 17.90 15.71
C ARG A 73 -7.85 17.89 14.43
N GLN A 74 -6.98 18.89 14.27
CA GLN A 74 -6.12 19.02 13.08
C GLN A 74 -4.82 18.19 13.15
N TYR A 75 -4.49 17.66 14.34
CA TYR A 75 -3.22 17.02 14.63
C TYR A 75 -3.39 15.75 15.47
N HIS A 76 -2.78 14.66 15.00
CA HIS A 76 -2.68 13.41 15.73
C HIS A 76 -1.34 13.37 16.45
N SER A 77 -1.41 13.21 17.77
CA SER A 77 -0.20 13.16 18.60
C SER A 77 0.51 11.82 18.43
N PRO A 78 1.85 11.79 18.55
CA PRO A 78 2.58 10.53 18.50
C PRO A 78 2.09 9.57 19.58
N THR A 79 1.72 8.36 19.16
CA THR A 79 1.36 7.27 20.08
C THR A 79 2.55 6.40 20.46
N VAL A 80 3.67 6.57 19.76
CA VAL A 80 4.90 5.81 19.98
C VAL A 80 5.98 6.68 20.60
N ASN A 81 6.71 6.10 21.55
CA ASN A 81 7.96 6.62 22.08
C ASN A 81 9.03 5.51 21.92
N CYS A 82 9.91 5.68 20.94
CA CYS A 82 10.87 4.69 20.52
C CYS A 82 12.10 4.61 21.41
N ASN A 83 12.34 3.39 21.89
CA ASN A 83 13.59 2.96 22.49
C ASN A 83 13.89 1.52 22.05
N SER A 84 14.99 0.95 22.55
CA SER A 84 15.43 -0.40 22.18
C SER A 84 14.43 -1.52 22.49
N SER A 85 13.50 -1.35 23.43
CA SER A 85 12.48 -2.36 23.74
C SER A 85 11.18 -2.17 22.95
N LYS A 86 10.87 -0.94 22.52
CA LYS A 86 9.62 -0.62 21.81
C LYS A 86 9.77 -0.57 20.30
N CYS A 87 10.94 -0.21 19.79
CA CYS A 87 11.20 -0.04 18.35
C CYS A 87 12.39 -0.90 17.93
N TYR A 88 12.31 -2.19 18.26
CA TYR A 88 13.25 -3.20 17.77
C TYR A 88 12.70 -3.88 16.53
N PHE A 89 13.51 -3.95 15.47
CA PHE A 89 13.15 -4.63 14.22
C PHE A 89 14.10 -5.80 13.97
N ALA A 90 13.54 -7.01 13.86
CA ALA A 90 14.26 -8.26 13.65
C ALA A 90 14.77 -8.42 12.19
N MET A 91 15.45 -7.40 11.69
CA MET A 91 16.06 -7.31 10.37
C MET A 91 17.45 -6.70 10.52
N ASP A 92 18.37 -7.06 9.62
CA ASP A 92 19.67 -6.40 9.53
C ASP A 92 19.56 -5.18 8.60
N LEU A 93 20.03 -4.01 9.07
CA LEU A 93 20.17 -2.82 8.24
C LEU A 93 21.66 -2.63 7.88
N PRO A 94 22.06 -2.62 6.60
CA PRO A 94 23.44 -2.37 6.22
C PRO A 94 23.97 -1.06 6.83
N LYS A 95 25.14 -1.13 7.49
CA LYS A 95 25.70 0.00 8.25
C LYS A 95 25.98 1.23 7.37
N ASP A 96 26.40 0.99 6.13
CA ASP A 96 26.65 1.99 5.09
C ASP A 96 25.37 2.69 4.61
N MET A 97 24.19 2.08 4.78
CA MET A 97 22.90 2.70 4.44
C MET A 97 22.23 3.38 5.63
N ALA A 98 22.65 3.09 6.86
CA ALA A 98 21.99 3.58 8.08
C ALA A 98 21.88 5.11 8.15
N SER A 99 22.97 5.83 7.81
CA SER A 99 23.00 7.29 7.78
C SER A 99 22.11 7.92 6.70
N HIS A 100 21.63 7.11 5.76
CA HIS A 100 20.78 7.53 4.65
C HIS A 100 19.32 7.10 4.81
N MET A 101 18.95 6.57 5.97
CA MET A 101 17.63 6.00 6.21
C MET A 101 17.00 6.57 7.49
N LYS A 102 15.67 6.58 7.52
CA LYS A 102 14.86 6.89 8.70
C LYS A 102 13.58 6.08 8.67
N ILE A 103 12.94 5.94 9.82
CA ILE A 103 11.63 5.33 9.93
C ILE A 103 10.59 6.39 10.19
N TYR A 104 9.45 6.21 9.54
CA TYR A 104 8.22 6.91 9.83
C TYR A 104 7.22 5.96 10.47
N ASN A 105 6.51 6.45 11.48
CA ASN A 105 5.29 5.84 11.99
C ASN A 105 4.13 6.79 11.72
N ILE A 106 3.01 6.30 11.21
CA ILE A 106 1.80 7.13 11.09
C ILE A 106 1.13 7.16 12.45
N ALA A 107 0.97 8.35 13.03
CA ALA A 107 0.43 8.56 14.36
C ALA A 107 -0.95 7.89 14.50
N GLU A 108 -1.23 7.34 15.70
CA GLU A 108 -2.48 6.62 16.00
C GLU A 108 -2.71 5.34 15.17
N THR A 109 -1.72 4.89 14.38
CA THR A 109 -1.78 3.64 13.60
C THR A 109 -0.61 2.69 13.91
N GLY A 110 -0.72 1.46 13.42
CA GLY A 110 0.36 0.47 13.42
C GLY A 110 1.29 0.55 12.20
N GLN A 111 1.17 1.57 11.35
CA GLN A 111 1.87 1.63 10.06
C GLN A 111 3.32 2.13 10.22
N TRP A 112 4.27 1.39 9.67
CA TRP A 112 5.72 1.64 9.81
C TRP A 112 6.43 1.68 8.46
N ILE A 113 7.04 2.81 8.12
CA ILE A 113 7.64 3.02 6.80
C ILE A 113 9.14 3.29 6.95
N LEU A 114 9.99 2.43 6.41
CA LEU A 114 11.42 2.70 6.22
C LEU A 114 11.59 3.47 4.90
N ALA A 115 12.27 4.62 4.94
CA ALA A 115 12.46 5.46 3.76
C ALA A 115 13.83 6.17 3.77
N PRO A 116 14.33 6.62 2.60
CA PRO A 116 15.51 7.45 2.54
C PRO A 116 15.39 8.73 3.37
N ALA A 117 16.45 9.08 4.09
CA ALA A 117 16.51 10.24 4.96
C ALA A 117 16.29 11.56 4.21
N SER A 118 16.67 11.61 2.94
CA SER A 118 16.50 12.77 2.05
C SER A 118 15.07 12.98 1.55
N TRP A 119 14.20 11.96 1.66
CA TRP A 119 12.81 12.09 1.25
C TRP A 119 12.06 12.95 2.25
N SER A 120 11.46 14.00 1.72
CA SER A 120 10.91 15.09 2.54
C SER A 120 9.55 15.55 2.04
N ARG A 121 9.11 15.08 0.87
CA ARG A 121 7.81 15.39 0.30
C ARG A 121 6.85 14.25 0.64
N MET A 122 5.67 14.58 1.16
CA MET A 122 4.69 13.57 1.53
C MET A 122 3.27 14.09 1.49
N GLU A 123 2.34 13.17 1.31
CA GLU A 123 0.91 13.43 1.36
C GLU A 123 0.22 12.15 1.80
N GLY A 124 -0.68 12.25 2.77
CA GLY A 124 -1.42 11.12 3.28
C GLY A 124 -2.80 11.49 3.76
N TYR A 125 -3.63 10.48 3.90
CA TYR A 125 -4.99 10.62 4.42
C TYR A 125 -5.46 9.29 4.98
N ILE A 126 -6.22 9.34 6.07
CA ILE A 126 -6.93 8.18 6.62
C ILE A 126 -8.42 8.40 6.40
N GLY A 127 -9.08 7.51 5.68
CA GLY A 127 -10.51 7.54 5.45
C GLY A 127 -11.32 7.35 6.74
N ALA A 128 -12.62 7.68 6.70
CA ALA A 128 -13.50 7.44 7.84
C ALA A 128 -13.66 5.95 8.18
N ASP A 129 -13.39 5.07 7.21
CA ASP A 129 -13.32 3.62 7.33
C ASP A 129 -11.92 3.11 7.72
N GLY A 130 -10.99 4.01 8.06
CA GLY A 130 -9.61 3.67 8.44
C GLY A 130 -8.67 3.41 7.27
N ASN A 131 -9.15 3.47 6.01
CA ASN A 131 -8.28 3.25 4.86
C ASN A 131 -7.16 4.28 4.85
N THR A 132 -5.91 3.83 4.93
CA THR A 132 -4.75 4.72 5.01
C THR A 132 -4.04 4.76 3.68
N ILE A 133 -3.85 5.96 3.14
CA ILE A 133 -2.98 6.20 1.99
C ILE A 133 -1.84 7.10 2.45
N MET A 134 -0.62 6.75 2.08
CA MET A 134 0.54 7.59 2.34
C MET A 134 1.54 7.53 1.19
N THR A 135 1.80 8.68 0.57
CA THR A 135 2.85 8.84 -0.43
C THR A 135 4.02 9.61 0.18
N ILE A 136 5.25 9.13 -0.02
CA ILE A 136 6.50 9.81 0.34
C ILE A 136 7.42 9.84 -0.87
N THR A 137 8.01 10.99 -1.19
CA THR A 137 8.80 11.16 -2.42
C THR A 137 10.13 11.89 -2.20
N SER A 138 11.03 11.71 -3.16
CA SER A 138 12.19 12.57 -3.34
C SER A 138 11.76 14.01 -3.62
N SER A 139 12.67 14.97 -3.43
CA SER A 139 12.37 16.40 -3.66
C SER A 139 11.91 16.69 -5.10
N ASP A 140 12.41 15.94 -6.08
CA ASP A 140 12.04 16.05 -7.50
C ASP A 140 10.83 15.18 -7.89
N GLN A 141 10.25 14.44 -6.92
CA GLN A 141 9.12 13.52 -7.06
C GLN A 141 9.31 12.38 -8.09
N LYS A 142 10.53 12.13 -8.60
CA LYS A 142 10.78 11.01 -9.53
C LYS A 142 10.87 9.67 -8.83
N ALA A 143 11.31 9.69 -7.57
CA ALA A 143 11.40 8.53 -6.72
C ALA A 143 10.32 8.62 -5.62
N ASN A 144 9.60 7.53 -5.39
CA ASN A 144 8.46 7.54 -4.48
C ASN A 144 8.25 6.19 -3.78
N LEU A 145 7.51 6.27 -2.67
CA LEU A 145 6.88 5.16 -1.98
C LEU A 145 5.40 5.49 -1.86
N ASN A 146 4.56 4.49 -2.05
CA ASN A 146 3.13 4.57 -1.78
C ASN A 146 2.72 3.41 -0.87
N LEU A 147 2.06 3.74 0.24
CA LEU A 147 1.40 2.81 1.14
C LEU A 147 -0.11 2.91 0.92
N TYR A 148 -0.78 1.77 0.85
CA TYR A 148 -2.23 1.67 0.89
C TYR A 148 -2.65 0.55 1.83
N ASP A 149 -3.47 0.89 2.82
CA ASP A 149 -3.94 0.01 3.88
C ASP A 149 -5.47 0.08 3.93
N VAL A 150 -6.15 -1.05 4.00
CA VAL A 150 -7.62 -1.13 3.88
C VAL A 150 -8.16 -2.04 4.98
N PRO A 151 -8.34 -1.52 6.21
CA PRO A 151 -8.73 -2.34 7.35
C PRO A 151 -10.22 -2.73 7.35
N ALA A 152 -11.14 -1.82 7.01
CA ALA A 152 -12.58 -2.08 7.20
C ALA A 152 -13.37 -2.28 5.90
N CYS A 153 -12.97 -1.67 4.80
CA CYS A 153 -13.74 -1.72 3.56
C CYS A 153 -13.47 -3.02 2.77
N VAL A 154 -14.22 -4.09 3.06
CA VAL A 154 -14.09 -5.40 2.39
C VAL A 154 -14.14 -5.29 0.85
N GLY A 155 -15.08 -4.50 0.32
CA GLY A 155 -15.17 -4.28 -1.13
C GLY A 155 -13.94 -3.57 -1.71
N CYS A 156 -13.39 -2.58 -1.00
CA CYS A 156 -12.17 -1.87 -1.39
C CYS A 156 -10.96 -2.82 -1.34
N ALA A 157 -10.88 -3.68 -0.31
CA ALA A 157 -9.82 -4.66 -0.15
C ALA A 157 -9.82 -5.69 -1.29
N MET A 158 -10.99 -6.23 -1.63
CA MET A 158 -11.15 -7.14 -2.77
C MET A 158 -10.77 -6.47 -4.10
N GLU A 159 -11.22 -5.23 -4.33
CA GLU A 159 -10.88 -4.47 -5.54
C GLU A 159 -9.37 -4.24 -5.65
N ALA A 160 -8.74 -3.76 -4.58
CA ALA A 160 -7.31 -3.45 -4.53
C ALA A 160 -6.44 -4.71 -4.66
N ALA A 161 -6.87 -5.83 -4.09
CA ALA A 161 -6.17 -7.11 -4.17
C ALA A 161 -6.31 -7.81 -5.54
N SER A 162 -7.35 -7.49 -6.32
CA SER A 162 -7.70 -8.19 -7.56
C SER A 162 -6.58 -8.31 -8.61
N PRO A 163 -5.71 -7.30 -8.83
CA PRO A 163 -4.57 -7.43 -9.77
C PRO A 163 -3.55 -8.49 -9.35
N PHE A 164 -3.47 -8.78 -8.05
CA PHE A 164 -2.41 -9.56 -7.43
C PHE A 164 -2.87 -10.96 -7.04
N PHE A 165 -4.14 -11.07 -6.62
CA PHE A 165 -4.76 -12.27 -6.06
C PHE A 165 -5.98 -12.69 -6.90
N PRO A 166 -5.88 -13.79 -7.67
CA PRO A 166 -6.99 -14.30 -8.46
C PRO A 166 -8.24 -14.65 -7.66
N GLU A 167 -8.09 -14.95 -6.37
CA GLU A 167 -9.19 -15.15 -5.44
C GLU A 167 -9.98 -13.87 -5.19
N ALA A 168 -9.30 -12.78 -4.80
CA ALA A 168 -9.92 -11.48 -4.62
C ALA A 168 -10.69 -11.03 -5.87
N ALA A 169 -10.11 -11.24 -7.07
CA ALA A 169 -10.79 -10.92 -8.34
C ALA A 169 -12.08 -11.73 -8.56
N ARG A 170 -12.11 -13.01 -8.17
CA ARG A 170 -13.31 -13.85 -8.25
C ARG A 170 -14.36 -13.43 -7.23
N GLU A 171 -13.94 -13.10 -6.01
CA GLU A 171 -14.83 -12.65 -4.94
C GLU A 171 -15.45 -11.30 -5.27
N TYR A 172 -14.64 -10.35 -5.72
CA TYR A 172 -15.10 -9.05 -6.19
C TYR A 172 -16.12 -9.19 -7.31
N GLN A 173 -15.86 -10.05 -8.30
CA GLN A 173 -16.82 -10.29 -9.38
C GLN A 173 -18.13 -10.90 -8.86
N ARG A 174 -18.07 -11.86 -7.94
CA ARG A 174 -19.29 -12.47 -7.38
C ARG A 174 -20.11 -11.49 -6.55
N ALA A 175 -19.44 -10.61 -5.80
CA ALA A 175 -20.09 -9.65 -4.92
C ALA A 175 -20.68 -8.45 -5.68
N PHE A 176 -20.01 -7.97 -6.73
CA PHE A 176 -20.33 -6.70 -7.39
C PHE A 176 -20.68 -6.81 -8.89
N ASP A 177 -20.64 -8.00 -9.48
CA ASP A 177 -20.81 -8.26 -10.93
C ASP A 177 -19.85 -7.46 -11.84
N ILE A 178 -18.68 -7.09 -11.28
CA ILE A 178 -17.61 -6.38 -11.98
C ILE A 178 -16.42 -7.31 -12.19
N LYS A 179 -16.03 -7.51 -13.45
CA LYS A 179 -14.89 -8.32 -13.84
C LYS A 179 -13.65 -7.46 -14.11
N LEU A 180 -12.66 -7.57 -13.26
CA LEU A 180 -11.33 -6.95 -13.44
C LEU A 180 -10.44 -7.89 -14.27
N ASN A 181 -10.47 -7.76 -15.60
CA ASN A 181 -9.76 -8.68 -16.51
C ASN A 181 -8.64 -8.04 -17.35
N THR A 182 -8.40 -6.74 -17.20
CA THR A 182 -7.35 -6.04 -17.94
C THR A 182 -6.56 -5.12 -17.03
N LEU A 183 -5.23 -5.16 -17.18
CA LEU A 183 -4.30 -4.26 -16.50
C LEU A 183 -3.85 -3.15 -17.46
N SER A 184 -3.56 -1.96 -16.93
CA SER A 184 -3.01 -0.86 -17.73
C SER A 184 -1.57 -1.05 -18.17
N THR A 185 -0.82 -1.88 -17.46
CA THR A 185 0.58 -2.20 -17.75
C THR A 185 0.86 -3.68 -17.40
N PRO A 186 1.83 -4.34 -18.05
CA PRO A 186 2.27 -5.67 -17.64
C PRO A 186 2.71 -5.69 -16.18
N LEU A 187 2.26 -6.72 -15.47
CA LEU A 187 2.53 -6.93 -14.05
C LEU A 187 3.25 -8.27 -13.87
N HIS A 188 4.45 -8.22 -13.30
CA HIS A 188 5.20 -9.41 -12.91
C HIS A 188 4.92 -9.70 -11.43
N ILE A 189 4.57 -10.94 -11.10
CA ILE A 189 4.21 -11.35 -9.73
C ILE A 189 5.05 -12.56 -9.32
N VAL A 190 5.61 -12.50 -8.11
CA VAL A 190 6.23 -13.62 -7.41
C VAL A 190 5.44 -13.87 -6.13
N ARG A 191 4.83 -15.05 -6.01
CA ARG A 191 4.06 -15.42 -4.81
C ARG A 191 5.00 -15.93 -3.72
N ALA A 192 5.06 -15.20 -2.61
CA ALA A 192 5.82 -15.63 -1.43
C ALA A 192 5.07 -16.73 -0.69
N ASN A 193 3.75 -16.57 -0.56
CA ASN A 193 2.82 -17.54 0.00
C ASN A 193 1.39 -17.22 -0.52
N LYS A 194 0.35 -17.83 0.06
CA LYS A 194 -1.05 -17.60 -0.36
C LYS A 194 -1.55 -16.17 -0.11
N LYS A 195 -1.03 -15.51 0.93
CA LYS A 195 -1.47 -14.20 1.44
C LYS A 195 -0.54 -13.05 1.05
N THR A 196 0.64 -13.33 0.48
CA THR A 196 1.66 -12.31 0.18
C THR A 196 2.26 -12.51 -1.20
N VAL A 197 2.31 -11.44 -1.98
CA VAL A 197 3.03 -11.40 -3.25
C VAL A 197 4.01 -10.24 -3.29
N TYR A 198 5.13 -10.48 -3.96
CA TYR A 198 5.99 -9.44 -4.48
C TYR A 198 5.60 -9.17 -5.92
N TYR A 199 5.61 -7.92 -6.35
CA TYR A 199 5.26 -7.59 -7.72
C TYR A 199 6.15 -6.49 -8.27
N GLN A 200 6.09 -6.35 -9.59
CA GLN A 200 6.82 -5.35 -10.34
C GLN A 200 6.03 -4.91 -11.57
N TYR A 201 6.01 -3.60 -11.83
CA TYR A 201 5.49 -3.01 -13.06
C TYR A 201 6.27 -1.76 -13.43
N GLN A 202 6.07 -1.26 -14.64
CA GLN A 202 6.61 0.03 -15.05
C GLN A 202 5.55 0.83 -15.81
N LEU A 203 5.37 2.10 -15.43
CA LEU A 203 4.55 3.04 -16.16
C LEU A 203 5.42 3.79 -17.18
N LYS A 204 4.78 4.26 -18.26
CA LYS A 204 5.46 5.09 -19.26
C LYS A 204 6.08 6.32 -18.59
N ASP A 205 7.32 6.62 -18.95
CA ASP A 205 8.09 7.78 -18.44
C ASP A 205 8.29 7.78 -16.92
N GLN A 206 8.22 6.63 -16.27
CA GLN A 206 8.49 6.45 -14.84
C GLN A 206 9.59 5.40 -14.62
N TYR A 207 10.25 5.46 -13.47
CA TYR A 207 11.10 4.36 -13.02
C TYR A 207 10.25 3.10 -12.75
N GLN A 208 10.93 1.97 -12.63
CA GLN A 208 10.27 0.72 -12.28
C GLN A 208 9.73 0.77 -10.86
N THR A 209 8.50 0.29 -10.69
CA THR A 209 7.86 0.12 -9.39
C THR A 209 8.00 -1.33 -8.96
N ASN A 210 8.47 -1.54 -7.72
CA ASN A 210 8.48 -2.83 -7.05
C ASN A 210 7.56 -2.72 -5.83
N GLY A 211 6.87 -3.78 -5.44
CA GLY A 211 5.99 -3.72 -4.29
C GLY A 211 5.73 -5.05 -3.62
N VAL A 212 5.10 -4.95 -2.46
CA VAL A 212 4.57 -6.06 -1.67
C VAL A 212 3.09 -5.80 -1.49
N SER A 213 2.28 -6.79 -1.81
CA SER A 213 0.84 -6.76 -1.58
C SER A 213 0.45 -7.96 -0.71
N LYS A 214 -0.40 -7.73 0.29
CA LYS A 214 -0.93 -8.77 1.17
C LYS A 214 -2.44 -8.74 1.18
N TYR A 215 -3.05 -9.91 1.01
CA TYR A 215 -4.49 -10.09 1.02
C TYR A 215 -4.87 -11.19 2.00
N ARG A 216 -5.71 -10.83 2.97
CA ARG A 216 -6.01 -11.60 4.18
C ARG A 216 -7.49 -11.44 4.54
N PRO A 217 -8.41 -11.91 3.68
CA PRO A 217 -9.84 -11.58 3.78
C PRO A 217 -10.49 -11.97 5.11
N ASP A 218 -9.88 -12.90 5.85
CA ASP A 218 -10.38 -13.40 7.13
C ASP A 218 -9.75 -12.69 8.36
N GLU A 219 -9.00 -11.61 8.16
CA GLU A 219 -8.31 -10.86 9.22
C GLU A 219 -8.84 -9.43 9.33
N ASP A 220 -8.63 -8.80 10.49
CA ASP A 220 -9.06 -7.41 10.78
C ASP A 220 -8.48 -6.38 9.80
N ASN A 221 -7.35 -6.72 9.15
CA ASN A 221 -6.78 -5.93 8.06
C ASN A 221 -6.71 -6.77 6.78
N PRO A 222 -7.75 -6.75 5.94
CA PRO A 222 -7.87 -7.64 4.80
C PRO A 222 -6.94 -7.29 3.64
N TYR A 223 -6.48 -6.05 3.53
CA TYR A 223 -5.57 -5.67 2.46
C TYR A 223 -4.58 -4.58 2.84
N GLU A 224 -3.34 -4.80 2.47
CA GLU A 224 -2.27 -3.82 2.59
C GLU A 224 -1.27 -3.96 1.44
N GLU A 225 -0.72 -2.84 1.02
CA GLU A 225 0.22 -2.77 -0.07
C GLU A 225 1.22 -1.65 0.17
N MET A 226 2.49 -1.93 -0.13
CA MET A 226 3.50 -0.89 -0.25
C MET A 226 4.26 -1.06 -1.55
N SER A 227 4.37 0.03 -2.30
CA SER A 227 5.11 0.11 -3.56
C SER A 227 6.21 1.14 -3.46
N VAL A 228 7.30 0.91 -4.18
CA VAL A 228 8.47 1.79 -4.27
C VAL A 228 8.88 1.93 -5.73
N THR A 229 9.02 3.17 -6.18
CA THR A 229 9.45 3.55 -7.52
C THR A 229 10.80 4.22 -7.41
N LEU A 230 11.84 3.56 -7.91
CA LEU A 230 13.24 3.97 -7.73
C LEU A 230 14.03 3.77 -9.02
N PRO A 231 15.05 4.61 -9.30
CA PRO A 231 15.96 4.35 -10.40
C PRO A 231 16.71 3.03 -10.17
N GLU A 232 17.13 2.37 -11.25
CA GLU A 232 17.73 1.03 -11.22
C GLU A 232 18.94 0.93 -10.28
N ASN A 233 19.78 1.96 -10.24
CA ASN A 233 20.95 2.03 -9.35
C ASN A 233 20.60 2.16 -7.86
N GLN A 234 19.32 2.26 -7.50
CA GLN A 234 18.82 2.31 -6.12
C GLN A 234 17.98 1.08 -5.74
N ILE A 235 18.02 -0.01 -6.52
CA ILE A 235 17.23 -1.22 -6.22
C ILE A 235 17.51 -1.83 -4.83
N ALA A 236 18.71 -1.62 -4.28
CA ALA A 236 19.04 -2.06 -2.92
C ALA A 236 18.19 -1.34 -1.85
N TYR A 237 17.85 -0.06 -2.06
CA TYR A 237 16.91 0.67 -1.20
C TYR A 237 15.51 0.05 -1.31
N ALA A 238 15.05 -0.25 -2.53
CA ALA A 238 13.76 -0.90 -2.76
C ALA A 238 13.63 -2.18 -1.92
N ARG A 239 14.66 -3.03 -1.99
CA ARG A 239 14.71 -4.30 -1.27
C ARG A 239 14.65 -4.09 0.25
N LEU A 240 15.40 -3.14 0.80
CA LEU A 240 15.37 -2.85 2.23
C LEU A 240 14.00 -2.34 2.69
N MET A 241 13.44 -1.37 1.95
CA MET A 241 12.14 -0.76 2.28
C MET A 241 11.02 -1.81 2.25
N LEU A 242 10.95 -2.61 1.19
CA LEU A 242 9.93 -3.65 1.04
C LEU A 242 10.10 -4.82 2.01
N ASN A 243 11.34 -5.20 2.35
CA ASN A 243 11.58 -6.21 3.38
C ASN A 243 11.17 -5.71 4.77
N PHE A 244 11.42 -4.43 5.06
CA PHE A 244 10.97 -3.81 6.30
C PHE A 244 9.43 -3.83 6.39
N PHE A 245 8.74 -3.42 5.32
CA PHE A 245 7.27 -3.51 5.27
C PHE A 245 6.76 -4.95 5.44
N ALA A 246 7.40 -5.91 4.77
CA ALA A 246 7.05 -7.32 4.90
C ALA A 246 7.18 -7.82 6.36
N LEU A 247 8.17 -7.32 7.11
CA LEU A 247 8.40 -7.65 8.52
C LEU A 247 7.38 -6.98 9.46
N THR A 248 7.06 -5.70 9.23
CA THR A 248 6.31 -4.88 10.19
C THR A 248 4.79 -5.00 10.07
N HIS A 249 4.27 -5.39 8.92
CA HIS A 249 2.83 -5.49 8.68
C HIS A 249 2.42 -6.95 8.48
N LYS A 250 2.48 -7.74 9.54
CA LYS A 250 2.25 -9.18 9.45
C LYS A 250 0.82 -9.49 9.08
#